data_AF-A0AAW9XEX9-F1
#
_entry.id   AF-A0AAW9XEX9-F1
#
_cell.length_a   1.000
_cell.length_b   1.000
_cell.length_c   1.000
_cell.angle_alpha   90.00
_cell.angle_beta   90.00
_cell.angle_gamma   90.00
#
_symmetry.space_group_name_H-M   'P 1'
#
loop_
_entity.id
_entity.type
_entity.pdbx_description
1 polymer ?
#
loop_
_entity_poly.entity_id
_entity_poly.type
_entity_poly.pdbx_seq_one_letter_code
_entity_poly.pdbx_strand_id
1 'polypeptide(L)'
;FIALFMAGIAGFRIDSPDYENYYLYFNMLSKGIDYRQINIVAPDPAFALLNICLSRLSTNPLILFLFFGITSVLINAFCFKKYVKYFMISMLFYLVHTYVARELMQIRAGLACALCLFSLRYIVNKCPWRFLITIILASSFHLGAVVFLIA
;
A
#
# COMPACT_ATOMS: atom_id res chain seq x y z
N PHE A 1 -17.83 4.75 -6.44
CA PHE A 1 -17.83 6.17 -6.07
C PHE A 1 -17.05 6.42 -4.78
N ILE A 2 -17.53 5.99 -3.60
CA ILE A 2 -16.87 6.29 -2.32
C ILE A 2 -15.39 5.84 -2.23
N ALA A 3 -15.06 4.63 -2.68
CA ALA A 3 -13.68 4.13 -2.65
C ALA A 3 -12.73 4.94 -3.54
N LEU A 4 -13.20 5.42 -4.70
CA LEU A 4 -12.41 6.27 -5.59
C LEU A 4 -12.20 7.66 -4.98
N PHE A 5 -13.23 8.20 -4.33
CA PHE A 5 -13.11 9.46 -3.60
C PHE A 5 -12.06 9.36 -2.47
N MET A 6 -12.13 8.30 -1.66
CA MET A 6 -11.14 8.02 -0.62
C MET A 6 -9.74 7.77 -1.19
N ALA A 7 -9.62 7.06 -2.31
CA ALA A 7 -8.33 6.89 -3.00
C ALA A 7 -7.76 8.23 -3.45
N GLY A 8 -8.60 9.14 -3.96
CA GLY A 8 -8.21 10.50 -4.31
C GLY A 8 -7.65 11.26 -3.12
N ILE A 9 -8.36 11.28 -1.98
CA ILE A 9 -7.87 11.94 -0.75
C ILE A 9 -6.52 11.35 -0.31
N ALA A 10 -6.37 10.02 -0.34
CA ALA A 10 -5.12 9.38 0.03
C ALA A 10 -3.97 9.70 -0.93
N GLY A 11 -4.26 9.77 -2.24
CA GLY A 11 -3.26 10.05 -3.27
C GLY A 11 -2.82 11.51 -3.34
N PHE A 12 -3.72 12.45 -3.06
CA PHE A 12 -3.43 13.88 -3.02
C PHE A 12 -3.10 14.39 -1.62
N ARG A 13 -2.81 13.49 -0.67
CA ARG A 13 -2.37 13.88 0.68
C ARG A 13 -1.07 14.69 0.57
N ILE A 14 -1.04 15.84 1.22
CA ILE A 14 0.14 16.68 1.42
C ILE A 14 0.31 16.82 2.93
N ASP A 15 1.55 16.98 3.39
CA ASP A 15 1.87 17.30 4.80
C ASP A 15 1.45 16.22 5.80
N SER A 16 1.57 14.95 5.41
CA SER A 16 1.46 13.83 6.33
C SER A 16 2.79 13.49 6.99
N PRO A 17 2.82 12.82 8.16
CA PRO A 17 4.05 12.56 8.92
C PRO A 17 5.20 11.89 8.12
N ASP A 18 4.88 11.05 7.14
CA ASP A 18 5.87 10.35 6.30
C ASP A 18 5.98 10.90 4.87
N TYR A 19 5.31 12.03 4.56
CA TYR A 19 5.28 12.63 3.23
C TYR A 19 6.68 13.01 2.76
N GLU A 20 7.39 13.83 3.55
CA GLU A 20 8.69 14.39 3.18
C GLU A 20 9.72 13.29 2.94
N ASN A 21 9.72 12.26 3.79
CA ASN A 21 10.61 11.12 3.66
C ASN A 21 10.42 10.40 2.31
N TYR A 22 9.18 10.15 1.89
CA TYR A 22 8.93 9.53 0.59
C TYR A 22 9.17 10.48 -0.58
N TYR A 23 8.89 11.78 -0.42
CA TYR A 23 9.16 12.80 -1.42
C TYR A 23 10.66 12.85 -1.75
N LEU A 24 11.51 12.95 -0.71
CA LEU A 24 12.96 12.94 -0.85
C LEU A 24 13.46 11.61 -1.41
N TYR A 25 12.96 10.48 -0.89
CA TYR A 25 13.32 9.15 -1.35
C TYR A 25 13.05 8.95 -2.85
N PHE A 26 11.86 9.31 -3.31
CA PHE A 26 11.49 9.25 -4.74
C PHE A 26 12.43 10.11 -5.60
N ASN A 27 12.72 11.34 -5.16
CA ASN A 27 13.59 12.26 -5.88
C ASN A 27 15.06 11.83 -5.92
N MET A 28 15.53 11.13 -4.90
CA MET A 28 16.88 10.56 -4.88
C MET A 28 16.97 9.37 -5.84
N LEU A 29 15.98 8.48 -5.82
CA LEU A 29 15.92 7.33 -6.73
C LEU A 29 15.75 7.76 -8.19
N SER A 30 14.95 8.80 -8.46
CA SER A 30 14.76 9.32 -9.82
C SER A 30 16.05 9.88 -10.42
N LYS A 31 16.99 10.34 -9.58
CA LYS A 31 18.34 10.79 -9.95
C LYS A 31 19.35 9.64 -10.08
N GLY A 32 18.94 8.39 -9.86
CA GLY A 32 19.78 7.21 -10.00
C GLY A 32 20.65 6.87 -8.79
N ILE A 33 20.36 7.45 -7.61
CA ILE A 33 21.03 7.07 -6.36
C ILE A 33 20.61 5.64 -5.98
N ASP A 34 21.56 4.79 -5.59
CA ASP A 34 21.26 3.42 -5.14
C ASP A 34 20.44 3.49 -3.83
N TYR A 35 19.29 2.81 -3.82
CA TYR A 35 18.39 2.75 -2.67
C TYR A 35 19.08 2.26 -1.39
N ARG A 36 20.13 1.43 -1.51
CA ARG A 36 20.91 0.92 -0.37
C ARG A 36 21.72 2.01 0.34
N GLN A 37 21.93 3.14 -0.32
CA GLN A 37 22.66 4.29 0.23
C GLN A 37 21.73 5.31 0.90
N ILE A 38 20.41 5.13 0.78
CA ILE A 38 19.41 6.09 1.27
C ILE A 38 18.83 5.61 2.60
N ASN A 39 19.20 6.26 3.71
CA ASN A 39 18.79 5.89 5.07
C ASN A 39 17.63 6.75 5.62
N ILE A 40 16.67 7.11 4.75
CA ILE A 40 15.51 7.96 5.13
C ILE A 40 14.24 7.11 5.27
N VAL A 41 14.16 6.01 4.53
CA VAL A 41 13.04 5.07 4.51
C VAL A 41 13.64 3.67 4.64
N ALA A 42 12.90 2.71 5.20
CA ALA A 42 13.39 1.33 5.28
C ALA A 42 13.74 0.80 3.86
N PRO A 43 14.86 0.09 3.71
CA PRO A 43 15.43 -0.27 2.40
C PRO A 43 14.71 -1.49 1.78
N ASP A 44 13.38 -1.40 1.68
CA ASP A 44 12.52 -2.45 1.14
C ASP A 44 12.69 -2.53 -0.41
N PRO A 45 13.22 -3.63 -0.98
CA PRO A 45 13.59 -3.68 -2.39
C PRO A 45 12.43 -3.48 -3.37
N ALA A 46 11.24 -4.01 -3.05
CA ALA A 46 10.08 -3.83 -3.93
C ALA A 46 9.55 -2.39 -3.88
N PHE A 47 9.65 -1.73 -2.72
CA PHE A 47 9.33 -0.31 -2.61
C PHE A 47 10.29 0.53 -3.46
N ALA A 48 11.60 0.28 -3.36
CA ALA A 48 12.61 0.95 -4.18
C ALA A 48 12.37 0.74 -5.69
N LEU A 49 12.17 -0.51 -6.11
CA LEU A 49 11.93 -0.86 -7.51
C LEU A 49 10.67 -0.17 -8.05
N LEU A 50 9.58 -0.14 -7.27
CA LEU A 50 8.36 0.55 -7.64
C LEU A 50 8.61 2.06 -7.82
N ASN A 51 9.33 2.71 -6.91
CA ASN A 51 9.68 4.12 -7.05
C ASN A 51 10.47 4.39 -8.33
N ILE A 52 11.47 3.56 -8.66
CA ILE A 52 12.26 3.68 -9.90
C ILE A 52 11.38 3.47 -11.14
N CYS A 53 10.43 2.53 -11.10
CA CYS A 53 9.50 2.31 -12.21
C CYS A 53 8.57 3.53 -12.39
N LEU A 54 8.04 4.08 -11.29
CA LEU A 54 7.16 5.24 -11.32
C LEU A 54 7.91 6.52 -11.73
N SER A 55 9.19 6.67 -11.38
CA SER A 55 10.00 7.82 -11.78
C SER A 55 10.27 7.88 -13.28
N ARG A 56 10.15 6.75 -13.99
CA ARG A 56 10.20 6.69 -15.46
C ARG A 56 8.91 7.19 -16.11
N LEU A 57 7.80 7.21 -15.36
CA LEU A 57 6.49 7.67 -15.85
C LEU A 57 6.24 9.15 -15.51
N SER A 58 6.74 9.61 -14.35
CA SER A 58 6.58 11.00 -13.93
C SER A 58 7.74 11.44 -13.03
N THR A 59 8.16 12.68 -13.18
CA THR A 59 9.14 13.32 -12.29
C THR A 59 8.51 13.82 -10.99
N ASN A 60 7.18 13.88 -10.89
CA ASN A 60 6.47 14.37 -9.71
C ASN A 60 6.20 13.21 -8.73
N PRO A 61 6.72 13.26 -7.47
CA PRO A 61 6.47 12.24 -6.46
C PRO A 61 5.00 11.98 -6.14
N LEU A 62 4.09 12.88 -6.51
CA LEU A 62 2.64 12.67 -6.43
C LEU A 62 2.18 11.33 -7.03
N ILE A 63 2.84 10.85 -8.09
CA ILE A 63 2.53 9.56 -8.71
C ILE A 63 2.65 8.38 -7.73
N LEU A 64 3.60 8.46 -6.80
CA LEU A 64 3.80 7.44 -5.76
C LEU A 64 2.60 7.38 -4.82
N PHE A 65 2.19 8.53 -4.29
CA PHE A 65 1.07 8.60 -3.35
C PHE A 65 -0.24 8.19 -4.02
N LEU A 66 -0.48 8.62 -5.26
CA LEU A 66 -1.62 8.17 -6.07
C LEU A 66 -1.59 6.66 -6.27
N PHE A 67 -0.45 6.07 -6.64
CA PHE A 67 -0.34 4.63 -6.82
C PHE A 67 -0.71 3.88 -5.54
N PHE A 68 -0.11 4.22 -4.41
CA PHE A 68 -0.38 3.55 -3.14
C PHE A 68 -1.83 3.74 -2.73
N GLY A 69 -2.32 4.99 -2.66
CA GLY A 69 -3.68 5.30 -2.21
C GLY A 69 -4.77 4.69 -3.11
N ILE A 70 -4.55 4.62 -4.43
CA ILE A 70 -5.49 3.94 -5.33
C ILE A 70 -5.46 2.44 -5.11
N THR A 71 -4.27 1.82 -5.12
CA THR A 71 -4.15 0.36 -5.07
C THR A 71 -4.66 -0.21 -3.74
N SER A 72 -4.22 0.32 -2.60
CA SER A 72 -4.62 -0.16 -1.27
C SER A 72 -6.14 0.01 -1.03
N VAL A 73 -6.68 1.21 -1.28
CA VAL A 73 -8.09 1.52 -1.04
C VAL A 73 -8.99 0.69 -1.95
N LEU A 74 -8.63 0.51 -3.23
CA LEU A 74 -9.41 -0.32 -4.15
C LEU A 74 -9.35 -1.80 -3.78
N ILE A 75 -8.21 -2.32 -3.33
CA ILE A 75 -8.10 -3.70 -2.85
C ILE A 75 -8.98 -3.91 -1.60
N ASN A 76 -8.92 -3.00 -0.62
CA ASN A 76 -9.76 -3.05 0.57
C ASN A 76 -11.25 -3.00 0.20
N ALA A 77 -11.65 -2.04 -0.62
CA ALA A 77 -13.03 -1.90 -1.08
C ALA A 77 -13.52 -3.12 -1.87
N PHE A 78 -12.66 -3.71 -2.71
CA PHE A 78 -12.96 -4.96 -3.41
C PHE A 78 -13.26 -6.08 -2.42
N CYS A 79 -12.41 -6.25 -1.40
CA CYS A 79 -12.57 -7.30 -0.39
C CYS A 79 -13.86 -7.12 0.40
N PHE A 80 -14.15 -5.90 0.88
CA PHE A 80 -15.38 -5.61 1.61
C PHE A 80 -16.63 -5.86 0.76
N LYS A 81 -16.61 -5.42 -0.51
CA LYS A 81 -17.75 -5.64 -1.42
C LYS A 81 -17.97 -7.12 -1.72
N LYS A 82 -16.90 -7.91 -1.78
CA LYS A 82 -16.99 -9.33 -2.11
C LYS A 82 -17.43 -10.20 -0.94
N TYR A 83 -16.97 -9.90 0.28
CA TYR A 83 -17.08 -10.80 1.42
C TYR A 83 -17.99 -10.31 2.54
N VAL A 84 -18.33 -9.02 2.59
CA VAL A 84 -19.15 -8.47 3.66
C VAL A 84 -20.52 -8.06 3.15
N LYS A 85 -21.58 -8.48 3.88
CA LYS A 85 -22.98 -8.16 3.55
C LYS A 85 -23.23 -6.64 3.52
N TYR A 86 -22.66 -5.92 4.49
CA TYR A 86 -22.87 -4.48 4.66
C TYR A 86 -21.63 -3.69 4.21
N PHE A 87 -21.49 -3.50 2.90
CA PHE A 87 -20.33 -2.84 2.29
C PHE A 87 -20.11 -1.41 2.81
N MET A 88 -21.16 -0.57 2.88
CA MET A 88 -21.02 0.81 3.36
C MET A 88 -20.58 0.89 4.83
N ILE A 89 -21.12 0.01 5.68
CA ILE A 89 -20.71 -0.06 7.10
C ILE A 89 -19.24 -0.46 7.20
N SER A 90 -18.80 -1.44 6.40
CA SER A 90 -17.39 -1.85 6.37
C SER A 90 -16.46 -0.72 5.91
N MET A 91 -16.87 0.04 4.89
CA MET A 91 -16.13 1.23 4.44
C MET A 91 -16.06 2.32 5.52
N LEU A 92 -17.12 2.49 6.33
CA LEU A 92 -17.11 3.42 7.46
C LEU A 92 -16.14 2.97 8.56
N PHE A 93 -16.17 1.70 8.95
CA PHE A 93 -15.20 1.16 9.91
C PHE A 93 -13.76 1.27 9.40
N TYR A 94 -13.55 0.98 8.12
CA TYR A 94 -12.27 1.19 7.46
C TYR A 94 -11.82 2.64 7.54
N LEU A 95 -12.71 3.60 7.24
CA LEU A 95 -12.43 5.04 7.32
C LEU A 95 -11.99 5.45 8.74
N VAL A 96 -12.75 5.04 9.75
CA VAL A 96 -12.56 5.49 11.14
C VAL A 96 -11.34 4.85 11.81
N HIS A 97 -11.11 3.56 11.58
CA HIS A 97 -10.07 2.83 12.32
C HIS A 97 -8.75 2.68 11.58
N THR A 98 -8.78 2.52 10.25
CA THR A 98 -7.61 2.04 9.51
C THR A 98 -7.12 3.06 8.50
N TYR A 99 -8.03 3.72 7.79
CA TYR A 99 -7.73 4.56 6.64
C TYR A 99 -6.79 5.70 6.99
N VAL A 100 -7.05 6.42 8.08
CA VAL A 100 -6.22 7.56 8.48
C VAL A 100 -4.79 7.12 8.77
N ALA A 101 -4.59 6.06 9.55
CA ALA A 101 -3.25 5.58 9.87
C ALA A 101 -2.53 4.94 8.67
N ARG A 102 -3.24 4.14 7.87
CA ARG A 102 -2.61 3.29 6.85
C ARG A 102 -2.52 3.93 5.48
N GLU A 103 -3.49 4.77 5.12
CA GLU A 103 -3.54 5.43 3.80
C GLU A 103 -3.01 6.84 3.85
N LEU A 104 -3.18 7.55 4.98
CA LEU A 104 -2.72 8.94 5.12
C LEU A 104 -1.40 9.09 5.88
N MET A 105 -0.85 8.04 6.50
CA MET A 105 0.41 8.17 7.27
C MET A 105 1.41 7.03 7.09
N GLN A 106 1.05 5.86 6.56
CA GLN A 106 1.94 4.70 6.51
C GLN A 106 1.68 3.86 5.25
N ILE A 107 1.82 4.46 4.07
CA ILE A 107 1.32 3.90 2.79
C ILE A 107 1.86 2.50 2.48
N ARG A 108 3.10 2.21 2.86
CA ARG A 108 3.73 0.90 2.65
C ARG A 108 3.03 -0.19 3.48
N ALA A 109 2.77 0.11 4.74
CA ALA A 109 1.99 -0.77 5.61
C ALA A 109 0.53 -0.87 5.14
N GLY A 110 -0.06 0.23 4.63
CA GLY A 110 -1.42 0.22 4.08
C GLY A 110 -1.59 -0.74 2.91
N LEU A 111 -0.72 -0.67 1.91
CA LEU A 111 -0.75 -1.62 0.79
C LEU A 111 -0.51 -3.06 1.25
N ALA A 112 0.45 -3.27 2.15
CA ALA A 112 0.74 -4.60 2.69
C ALA A 112 -0.46 -5.19 3.43
N CYS A 113 -1.15 -4.41 4.29
CA CYS A 113 -2.38 -4.83 4.96
C CYS A 113 -3.51 -5.13 3.97
N ALA A 114 -3.67 -4.34 2.91
CA ALA A 114 -4.66 -4.59 1.88
C ALA A 114 -4.39 -5.92 1.14
N LEU A 115 -3.11 -6.22 0.86
CA LEU A 115 -2.70 -7.50 0.27
C LEU A 115 -2.91 -8.69 1.23
N CYS A 116 -2.65 -8.53 2.53
CA CYS A 116 -2.98 -9.55 3.54
C CYS A 116 -4.49 -9.80 3.60
N LEU A 117 -5.33 -8.75 3.62
CA LEU A 117 -6.78 -8.90 3.55
C LEU A 117 -7.22 -9.61 2.27
N PHE A 118 -6.59 -9.28 1.14
CA PHE A 118 -6.85 -9.93 -0.14
C PHE A 118 -6.50 -11.41 -0.12
N SER A 119 -5.41 -11.80 0.56
CA SER A 119 -4.89 -13.17 0.58
C SER A 119 -5.81 -14.15 1.33
N LEU A 120 -6.68 -13.67 2.23
CA LEU A 120 -7.64 -14.51 2.97
C LEU A 120 -8.50 -15.39 2.06
N ARG A 121 -8.82 -14.92 0.84
CA ARG A 121 -9.55 -15.72 -0.15
C ARG A 121 -8.86 -17.03 -0.49
N TYR A 122 -7.53 -17.04 -0.48
CA TYR A 122 -6.73 -18.20 -0.84
C TYR A 122 -6.66 -19.20 0.32
N ILE A 123 -6.77 -18.75 1.57
CA ILE A 123 -6.96 -19.63 2.73
C ILE A 123 -8.33 -20.33 2.62
N VAL A 124 -9.39 -19.56 2.40
CA VAL A 124 -10.77 -20.10 2.26
C VAL A 124 -10.85 -21.11 1.12
N ASN A 125 -10.25 -20.79 -0.04
CA ASN A 125 -10.26 -21.66 -1.21
C ASN A 125 -9.16 -22.75 -1.19
N LYS A 126 -8.47 -22.96 -0.05
CA LYS A 126 -7.42 -23.97 0.10
C LYS A 126 -6.34 -23.92 -1.00
N CYS A 127 -5.93 -22.71 -1.38
CA CYS A 127 -4.93 -22.42 -2.39
C CYS A 127 -3.62 -21.88 -1.74
N PRO A 128 -2.84 -22.71 -1.01
CA PRO A 128 -1.73 -22.25 -0.17
C PRO A 128 -0.63 -21.55 -0.98
N TRP A 129 -0.36 -21.98 -2.21
CA TRP A 129 0.63 -21.32 -3.06
C TRP A 129 0.27 -19.88 -3.42
N ARG A 130 -1.01 -19.62 -3.73
CA ARG A 130 -1.47 -18.26 -4.04
C ARG A 130 -1.47 -17.37 -2.80
N PHE A 131 -1.81 -17.94 -1.65
CA PHE A 131 -1.66 -17.28 -0.36
C PHE A 131 -0.19 -16.88 -0.12
N LEU A 132 0.74 -17.84 -0.19
CA LEU A 132 2.16 -17.61 0.05
C LEU A 132 2.73 -16.54 -0.89
N ILE A 133 2.45 -16.61 -2.19
CA ILE A 133 2.91 -15.61 -3.18
C ILE A 133 2.38 -14.22 -2.81
N THR A 134 1.13 -14.11 -2.38
CA THR A 134 0.53 -12.82 -1.99
C THR A 134 1.19 -12.26 -0.73
N ILE A 135 1.53 -13.10 0.25
CA ILE A 135 2.22 -12.67 1.48
C ILE A 135 3.67 -12.31 1.23
N ILE A 136 4.38 -13.02 0.35
CA ILE A 136 5.73 -12.63 -0.08
C ILE A 136 5.69 -11.26 -0.76
N LEU A 137 4.72 -11.03 -1.66
CA LEU A 137 4.51 -9.74 -2.30
C LEU A 137 4.23 -8.64 -1.25
N ALA A 138 3.31 -8.86 -0.31
CA ALA A 138 3.01 -7.91 0.77
C ALA A 138 4.26 -7.61 1.62
N SER A 139 5.01 -8.65 2.01
CA SER A 139 6.21 -8.55 2.84
C SER A 139 7.34 -7.80 2.13
N SER A 140 7.39 -7.84 0.81
CA SER A 140 8.37 -7.09 0.02
C SER A 140 8.17 -5.57 0.05
N PHE A 141 6.94 -5.10 0.34
CA PHE A 141 6.64 -3.68 0.54
C PHE A 141 6.75 -3.27 2.02
N HIS A 142 6.48 -4.20 2.94
CA HIS A 142 6.59 -3.98 4.36
C HIS A 142 6.81 -5.31 5.08
N LEU A 143 8.01 -5.53 5.62
CA LEU A 143 8.42 -6.79 6.25
C LEU A 143 7.43 -7.30 7.31
N GLY A 144 6.75 -6.40 8.03
CA GLY A 144 5.76 -6.76 9.04
C GLY A 144 4.61 -7.66 8.54
N ALA A 145 4.33 -7.66 7.23
CA ALA A 145 3.32 -8.55 6.64
C ALA A 145 3.69 -10.04 6.71
N VAL A 146 4.96 -10.39 6.97
CA VAL A 146 5.41 -11.78 7.09
C VAL A 146 4.73 -12.52 8.25
N VAL A 147 4.33 -11.79 9.29
CA VAL A 147 3.61 -12.35 10.46
C VAL A 147 2.29 -13.00 10.02
N PHE A 148 1.71 -12.55 8.90
CA PHE A 148 0.47 -13.10 8.38
C PHE A 148 0.60 -14.54 7.87
N LEU A 149 1.81 -15.10 7.74
CA LEU A 149 2.01 -16.52 7.42
C LEU A 149 1.41 -17.48 8.46
N ILE A 150 1.11 -16.99 9.67
CA ILE A 150 0.55 -17.79 10.78
C ILE A 150 -1.00 -17.84 10.71
N ALA A 151 -1.63 -17.08 9.81
CA ALA A 151 -3.09 -17.03 9.64
C ALA A 151 -3.67 -18.31 9.02
#